data_AF-A0A2G9YAZ5-F1
#
_entry.id   AF-A0A2G9YAZ5-F1
#
_cell.length_a   1.000
_cell.length_b   1.000
_cell.length_c   1.000
_cell.angle_alpha   90.00
_cell.angle_beta   90.00
_cell.angle_gamma   90.00
#
_symmetry.space_group_name_H-M   'P 1'
#
loop_
_entity.id
_entity.type
_entity.pdbx_description
1 polymer ?
#
loop_
_entity_poly.entity_id
_entity_poly.type
_entity_poly.pdbx_seq_one_letter_code
_entity_poly.pdbx_strand_id
1 'polypeptide(L)'
;EKERVERVFAIGPAIMMKAVADLTRDKGVKTIVSLNSVMVCGMGMCGACRVTADNETKFTCMDGADFDGHKVDFTLLMERLDTYKAEEKASFARWAELEKSNLQG
;
A
#
# COMPACT_ATOMS: atom_id res chain seq x y z
N GLU A 1 8.87 33.87 -7.98
CA GLU A 1 7.71 33.43 -7.17
C GLU A 1 7.82 31.94 -6.88
N LYS A 2 7.32 31.47 -5.74
CA LYS A 2 7.14 30.03 -5.51
C LYS A 2 5.76 29.64 -6.06
N GLU A 3 5.72 28.67 -6.95
CA GLU A 3 4.45 28.14 -7.47
C GLU A 3 3.62 27.54 -6.33
N ARG A 4 2.32 27.82 -6.35
CA ARG A 4 1.36 27.28 -5.39
C ARG A 4 0.99 25.85 -5.79
N VAL A 5 1.33 24.88 -4.94
CA VAL A 5 0.91 23.48 -5.14
C VAL A 5 -0.51 23.30 -4.60
N GLU A 6 -1.45 22.95 -5.48
CA GLU A 6 -2.85 22.71 -5.09
C GLU A 6 -3.13 21.28 -4.60
N ARG A 7 -2.36 20.31 -5.11
CA ARG A 7 -2.56 18.89 -4.82
C ARG A 7 -1.28 18.11 -4.97
N VAL A 8 -1.12 17.08 -4.15
CA VAL A 8 -0.05 16.08 -4.25
C VAL A 8 -0.66 14.71 -4.47
N PHE A 9 -0.08 13.93 -5.38
CA PHE A 9 -0.35 12.51 -5.55
C PHE A 9 0.92 11.74 -5.21
N ALA A 10 0.83 10.76 -4.32
CA ALA A 10 1.95 9.91 -3.93
C ALA A 10 1.64 8.44 -4.18
N ILE A 11 2.52 7.79 -4.92
CA ILE A 11 2.42 6.38 -5.30
C ILE A 11 3.79 5.76 -5.05
N GLY A 12 3.85 4.74 -4.20
CA GLY A 12 5.11 4.08 -3.87
C GLY A 12 5.01 3.26 -2.58
N PRO A 13 6.12 3.00 -1.89
CA PRO A 13 6.11 2.28 -0.63
C PRO A 13 5.23 2.96 0.43
N ALA A 14 4.52 2.17 1.24
CA ALA A 14 3.63 2.70 2.29
C ALA A 14 4.33 3.72 3.22
N ILE A 15 5.59 3.46 3.57
CA ILE A 15 6.40 4.38 4.38
C ILE A 15 6.70 5.71 3.67
N MET A 16 6.92 5.67 2.35
CA MET A 16 7.12 6.88 1.54
C MET A 16 5.82 7.68 1.45
N MET A 17 4.69 7.01 1.20
CA MET A 17 3.38 7.65 1.14
C MET A 17 3.02 8.31 2.48
N LYS A 18 3.32 7.64 3.61
CA LYS A 18 3.19 8.21 4.96
C LYS A 18 4.03 9.47 5.11
N ALA A 19 5.32 9.43 4.74
CA ALA A 19 6.21 10.58 4.85
C ALA A 19 5.73 11.79 4.02
N VAL A 20 5.19 11.54 2.82
CA VAL A 20 4.62 12.60 1.97
C VAL A 20 3.34 13.15 2.58
N ALA A 21 2.45 12.30 3.11
CA ALA A 21 1.22 12.72 3.79
C ALA A 21 1.54 13.58 5.03
N ASP A 22 2.53 13.20 5.83
CA ASP A 22 2.96 13.94 7.01
C ASP A 22 3.56 15.31 6.62
N LEU A 23 4.44 15.35 5.61
CA LEU A 23 5.07 16.59 5.13
C LEU A 23 4.07 17.62 4.56
N THR A 24 3.00 17.13 3.94
CA THR A 24 1.99 17.97 3.26
C THR A 24 0.88 18.42 4.20
N ARG A 25 0.69 17.73 5.33
CA ARG A 25 -0.30 18.06 6.36
C ARG A 25 -0.09 19.47 6.92
N ASP A 26 1.14 19.80 7.30
CA ASP A 26 1.50 21.11 7.86
C ASP A 26 1.36 22.25 6.83
N LYS A 27 1.36 21.90 5.54
CA LYS A 27 1.20 22.86 4.44
C LYS A 27 -0.25 23.01 3.99
N GLY A 28 -1.19 22.24 4.56
CA GLY A 28 -2.60 22.25 4.17
C GLY A 28 -2.84 21.84 2.71
N VAL A 29 -1.91 21.09 2.10
CA VAL A 29 -2.02 20.67 0.70
C VAL A 29 -2.74 19.32 0.63
N LYS A 30 -3.83 19.26 -0.15
CA LYS A 30 -4.59 18.03 -0.36
C LYS A 30 -3.68 16.94 -0.94
N THR A 31 -3.54 15.83 -0.23
CA THR A 31 -2.64 14.75 -0.61
C THR A 31 -3.39 13.46 -0.80
N ILE A 32 -3.28 12.91 -2.01
CA ILE A 32 -3.91 11.66 -2.40
C ILE A 32 -2.83 10.59 -2.47
N VAL A 33 -3.08 9.44 -1.84
CA VAL A 33 -2.17 8.30 -1.82
C VAL A 33 -2.82 7.10 -2.48
N SER A 34 -2.08 6.39 -3.33
CA SER A 34 -2.56 5.16 -3.96
C SER A 34 -2.08 3.95 -3.17
N LEU A 35 -2.98 3.38 -2.36
CA LEU A 35 -2.65 2.35 -1.39
C LEU A 35 -2.34 1.02 -2.07
N ASN A 36 -1.29 0.37 -1.59
CA ASN A 36 -0.79 -0.91 -2.09
C ASN A 36 -1.15 -2.07 -1.15
N SER A 37 -2.40 -2.14 -0.68
CA SER A 37 -2.85 -3.21 0.23
C SER A 37 -2.86 -4.59 -0.46
N VAL A 38 -2.69 -5.65 0.33
CA VAL A 38 -2.73 -7.03 -0.16
C VAL A 38 -4.10 -7.34 -0.78
N MET A 39 -4.11 -7.81 -2.02
CA MET A 39 -5.34 -8.17 -2.73
C MET A 39 -5.42 -9.67 -3.02
N VAL A 40 -6.63 -10.22 -2.97
CA VAL A 40 -6.91 -11.62 -3.34
C VAL A 40 -7.99 -11.66 -4.43
N CYS A 41 -9.24 -11.31 -4.09
CA CYS A 41 -10.34 -11.42 -5.05
C CYS A 41 -10.48 -10.22 -6.00
N GLY A 42 -10.08 -9.01 -5.60
CA GLY A 42 -10.23 -7.78 -6.40
C GLY A 42 -11.67 -7.27 -6.59
N MET A 43 -12.70 -8.01 -6.15
CA MET A 43 -14.13 -7.67 -6.34
C MET A 43 -14.91 -7.44 -5.04
N GLY A 44 -14.24 -7.14 -3.92
CA GLY A 44 -14.93 -6.74 -2.68
C GLY A 44 -15.49 -7.85 -1.79
N MET A 45 -15.30 -9.13 -2.13
CA MET A 45 -15.91 -10.24 -1.38
C MET A 45 -15.04 -10.80 -0.23
N CYS A 46 -13.72 -10.66 -0.29
CA CYS A 46 -12.81 -11.30 0.69
C CYS A 46 -12.33 -10.38 1.83
N GLY A 47 -12.39 -9.06 1.66
CA GLY A 47 -11.86 -8.11 2.65
C GLY A 47 -10.33 -8.14 2.87
N ALA A 48 -9.56 -8.87 2.04
CA ALA A 48 -8.10 -8.91 2.15
C ALA A 48 -7.48 -7.51 1.96
N CYS A 49 -8.04 -6.73 1.05
CA CYS A 49 -7.56 -5.40 0.71
C CYS A 49 -8.02 -4.30 1.69
N ARG A 50 -8.63 -4.65 2.83
CA ARG A 50 -9.19 -3.67 3.76
C ARG A 50 -8.12 -2.73 4.32
N VAL A 51 -8.52 -1.47 4.48
CA VAL A 51 -7.76 -0.38 5.08
C VAL A 51 -8.66 0.41 6.01
N THR A 52 -8.06 1.08 7.00
CA THR A 52 -8.79 2.06 7.83
C THR A 52 -8.47 3.44 7.31
N ALA A 53 -9.49 4.14 6.84
CA ALA A 53 -9.41 5.53 6.42
C ALA A 53 -10.56 6.31 7.06
N ASP A 54 -10.27 7.46 7.66
CA ASP A 54 -11.26 8.30 8.34
C ASP A 54 -12.04 7.58 9.46
N ASN A 55 -11.36 6.68 10.20
CA ASN A 55 -11.94 5.77 11.21
C ASN A 55 -13.00 4.79 10.66
N GLU A 56 -13.10 4.64 9.34
CA GLU A 56 -13.96 3.66 8.69
C GLU A 56 -13.13 2.57 8.01
N THR A 57 -13.63 1.34 8.03
CA THR A 57 -13.04 0.26 7.24
C THR A 57 -13.51 0.39 5.79
N LYS A 58 -12.55 0.50 4.87
CA LYS A 58 -12.76 0.60 3.41
C LYS A 58 -12.02 -0.51 2.68
N PHE A 59 -12.46 -0.86 1.48
CA PHE A 59 -11.86 -1.88 0.62
C PHE A 59 -11.25 -1.22 -0.60
N THR A 60 -9.92 -1.26 -0.74
CA THR A 60 -9.22 -0.57 -1.84
C THR A 60 -9.62 -1.06 -3.23
N CYS A 61 -10.10 -2.31 -3.37
CA CYS A 61 -10.55 -2.84 -4.65
C CYS A 61 -11.95 -2.37 -5.08
N MET A 62 -12.75 -1.81 -4.17
CA MET A 62 -14.12 -1.34 -4.45
C MET A 62 -14.26 0.16 -4.25
N ASP A 63 -13.76 0.67 -3.12
CA ASP A 63 -13.80 2.09 -2.76
C ASP A 63 -12.74 2.92 -3.51
N GLY A 64 -11.87 2.25 -4.28
CA GLY A 64 -10.76 2.82 -5.01
C GLY A 64 -9.44 2.68 -4.24
N ALA A 65 -8.31 2.63 -4.95
CA ALA A 65 -6.99 2.59 -4.30
C ALA A 65 -6.55 3.97 -3.78
N ASP A 66 -7.19 5.03 -4.28
CA ASP A 66 -6.80 6.42 -4.03
C ASP A 66 -7.58 6.99 -2.84
N PHE A 67 -6.89 7.20 -1.72
CA PHE A 67 -7.46 7.77 -0.50
C PHE A 67 -6.82 9.10 -0.14
N ASP A 68 -7.49 9.86 0.72
CA ASP A 68 -6.89 11.01 1.39
C ASP A 68 -5.78 10.53 2.32
N GLY A 69 -4.52 10.80 1.94
CA GLY A 69 -3.35 10.38 2.70
C GLY A 69 -3.33 10.96 4.11
N HIS A 70 -4.06 12.03 4.39
CA HIS A 70 -4.13 12.60 5.73
C HIS A 70 -5.03 11.80 6.68
N LYS A 71 -5.88 10.93 6.14
CA LYS A 71 -6.89 10.15 6.86
C LYS A 71 -6.61 8.65 6.93
N VAL A 72 -5.55 8.18 6.26
CA VAL A 72 -5.18 6.75 6.22
C VAL A 72 -4.42 6.34 7.47
N ASP A 73 -4.77 5.19 8.05
CA ASP A 73 -3.95 4.52 9.06
C ASP A 73 -2.80 3.74 8.38
N PHE A 74 -1.66 4.42 8.24
CA PHE A 74 -0.46 3.81 7.65
C PHE A 74 0.17 2.74 8.55
N THR A 75 0.00 2.82 9.87
CA THR A 75 0.57 1.83 10.80
C THR A 75 -0.10 0.49 10.57
N LEU A 76 -1.44 0.46 10.59
CA LEU A 76 -2.21 -0.74 10.28
C LEU A 76 -1.92 -1.25 8.87
N LEU A 77 -1.82 -0.36 7.87
CA LEU A 77 -1.50 -0.77 6.50
C LEU A 77 -0.15 -1.51 6.43
N MET A 78 0.89 -0.97 7.06
CA MET A 78 2.23 -1.57 7.05
C MET A 78 2.27 -2.90 7.80
N GLU A 79 1.64 -3.01 8.97
CA GLU A 79 1.50 -4.28 9.70
C GLU A 79 0.82 -5.35 8.84
N ARG A 80 -0.20 -4.96 8.08
CA ARG A 80 -0.91 -5.89 7.19
C ARG A 80 -0.06 -6.35 6.01
N LEU A 81 0.78 -5.47 5.46
CA LEU A 81 1.70 -5.83 4.38
C LEU A 81 2.76 -6.84 4.84
N ASP A 82 3.09 -6.84 6.12
CA ASP A 82 4.12 -7.72 6.68
C ASP A 82 3.62 -9.13 7.00
N THR A 83 2.30 -9.38 6.93
CA THR A 83 1.65 -10.63 7.33
C THR A 83 2.26 -11.88 6.68
N TYR A 84 2.62 -11.81 5.39
CA TYR A 84 3.04 -12.97 4.59
C TYR A 84 4.54 -13.02 4.27
N LYS A 85 5.36 -12.20 4.95
CA LYS A 85 6.81 -12.13 4.67
C LYS A 85 7.54 -13.48 4.79
N ALA A 86 7.10 -14.35 5.70
CA ALA A 86 7.70 -15.67 5.88
C ALA A 86 7.41 -16.59 4.68
N GLU A 87 6.15 -16.61 4.24
CA GLU A 87 5.66 -17.37 3.11
C GLU A 87 6.26 -16.85 1.79
N GLU A 88 6.35 -15.54 1.61
CA GLU A 88 7.02 -14.90 0.47
C GLU A 88 8.48 -15.36 0.36
N LYS A 89 9.22 -15.34 1.48
CA LYS A 89 10.61 -15.81 1.53
C LYS A 89 10.74 -17.30 1.23
N ALA A 90 9.86 -18.12 1.79
CA ALA A 90 9.85 -19.56 1.55
C ALA A 90 9.51 -19.90 0.09
N SER A 91 8.53 -19.20 -0.50
CA SER A 91 8.13 -19.33 -1.90
C SER A 91 9.29 -18.99 -2.84
N PHE A 92 9.95 -17.85 -2.60
CA PHE A 92 11.10 -17.43 -3.40
C PHE A 92 12.28 -18.40 -3.30
N ALA A 93 12.60 -18.88 -2.09
CA ALA A 93 13.67 -19.86 -1.89
C ALA A 93 13.40 -21.17 -2.65
N ARG A 94 12.16 -21.70 -2.54
CA ARG A 94 11.75 -22.90 -3.26
C ARG A 94 11.84 -22.73 -4.77
N TRP A 95 11.40 -21.59 -5.29
CA TRP A 95 11.51 -21.29 -6.73
C TRP A 95 12.98 -21.26 -7.18
N ALA A 96 13.86 -20.60 -6.42
CA ALA A 96 15.29 -20.50 -6.75
C ALA A 96 16.03 -21.86 -6.69
N GLU A 97 15.59 -22.79 -5.84
CA GLU A 97 16.10 -24.16 -5.82
C GLU A 97 15.70 -24.94 -7.08
N LEU A 98 14.43 -24.86 -7.46
CA LEU A 98 13.90 -25.53 -8.65
C LEU A 98 14.54 -25.01 -9.94
N GLU A 99 14.76 -23.70 -10.04
CA GLU A 99 15.41 -23.09 -11.20
C GLU A 99 16.86 -23.59 -11.37
N LYS A 100 17.61 -23.72 -10.27
CA LYS A 100 18.96 -24.30 -10.29
C LYS A 100 18.97 -25.77 -10.74
N SER A 101 17.99 -26.57 -10.31
CA SER A 101 17.87 -27.96 -10.77
C SER A 101 17.51 -28.06 -12.26
N ASN A 102 16.69 -27.13 -12.77
CA ASN A 102 16.27 -27.12 -14.17
C ASN A 102 17.38 -26.66 -15.14
N LEU A 103 18.36 -25.88 -14.66
CA LEU A 103 19.53 -25.45 -15.45
C LEU A 103 20.65 -26.49 -15.50
N GLN A 104 20.59 -27.55 -14.68
CA GLN A 104 21.61 -28.60 -14.60
C GLN A 104 21.26 -29.86 -15.41
N GLY A 105 20.09 -29.92 -16.05
CA GLY A 105 19.67 -30.98 -16.97
C GLY A 105 19.65 -30.50 -18.41
#